data_AF-A0A418VAG8-F1
#
_entry.id   AF-A0A418VAG8-F1
#
_cell.length_a   1.000
_cell.length_b   1.000
_cell.length_c   1.000
_cell.angle_alpha   90.00
_cell.angle_beta   90.00
_cell.angle_gamma   90.00
#
_symmetry.space_group_name_H-M   'P 1'
#
loop_
_entity.id
_entity.type
_entity.pdbx_description
1 polymer ?
#
loop_
_entity_poly.entity_id
_entity_poly.type
_entity_poly.pdbx_seq_one_letter_code
_entity_poly.pdbx_strand_id
1 'polypeptide(L)'
;MATSMDLWLAEVDSRWAEIDLLLSEAGRIEHDNTQLYDALCRAAMVFVSAHFEGSIKSLVKYLIDDFNQFRGIADTPDRVRNHYLNSFIVLGSGDRDSREAQQLRQKLLPLLISNNQPIDYTVYLIDQKNPTPDILSRIAQKFGISSIFWELENSDIEAKLFSDVPSARRQKIQEIRSLLQINCANFPYTDSSSVMGRHKPQKKSNRTIYEEFIDNTLKGRHDIAHGTIMNNPRTPRDFDEIRDKVQGLQYSLLVLLTEELAGG
;
A
#
# COMPACT_ATOMS: atom_id res chain seq x y z
N MET A 1 -15.16 -14.66 12.92
CA MET A 1 -15.53 -13.37 12.29
C MET A 1 -14.59 -13.17 11.13
N ALA A 2 -15.10 -12.72 9.98
CA ALA A 2 -14.25 -12.36 8.85
C ALA A 2 -13.38 -11.15 9.22
N THR A 3 -12.19 -11.09 8.64
CA THR A 3 -11.25 -9.98 8.80
C THR A 3 -11.64 -8.79 7.92
N SER A 4 -11.22 -7.60 8.32
CA SER A 4 -11.32 -6.37 7.54
C SER A 4 -10.41 -6.41 6.30
N MET A 5 -9.37 -7.25 6.30
CA MET A 5 -8.53 -7.48 5.12
C MET A 5 -9.26 -8.09 3.92
N ASP A 6 -10.24 -8.97 4.14
CA ASP A 6 -11.02 -9.51 3.02
C ASP A 6 -11.86 -8.40 2.35
N LEU A 7 -12.38 -7.45 3.15
CA LEU A 7 -13.03 -6.24 2.65
C LEU A 7 -12.05 -5.35 1.88
N TRP A 8 -10.81 -5.23 2.34
CA TRP A 8 -9.78 -4.48 1.63
C TRP A 8 -9.51 -5.02 0.22
N LEU A 9 -9.38 -6.35 0.08
CA LEU A 9 -9.16 -6.99 -1.21
C LEU A 9 -10.33 -6.71 -2.17
N ALA A 10 -11.57 -6.83 -1.68
CA ALA A 10 -12.76 -6.50 -2.46
C ALA A 10 -12.82 -5.01 -2.86
N GLU A 11 -12.39 -4.12 -1.96
CA GLU A 11 -12.34 -2.67 -2.22
C GLU A 11 -11.29 -2.30 -3.28
N VAL A 12 -10.13 -2.99 -3.29
CA VAL A 12 -9.13 -2.87 -4.36
C VAL A 12 -9.72 -3.30 -5.70
N ASP A 13 -10.39 -4.45 -5.75
CA ASP A 13 -11.02 -4.94 -6.99
C ASP A 13 -12.09 -3.96 -7.50
N SER A 14 -12.92 -3.41 -6.61
CA SER A 14 -13.96 -2.43 -6.99
C SER A 14 -13.38 -1.14 -7.56
N ARG A 15 -12.25 -0.65 -7.04
CA ARG A 15 -11.56 0.54 -7.56
C ARG A 15 -11.01 0.31 -8.97
N TRP A 16 -10.49 -0.88 -9.23
CA TRP A 16 -9.99 -1.22 -10.56
C TRP A 16 -11.12 -1.43 -11.55
N ALA A 17 -12.25 -2.00 -11.13
CA ALA A 17 -13.44 -2.10 -11.97
C ALA A 17 -13.97 -0.71 -12.42
N GLU A 18 -13.87 0.32 -11.56
CA GLU A 18 -14.21 1.71 -11.92
C GLU A 18 -13.29 2.25 -13.02
N ILE A 19 -11.98 2.02 -12.91
CA ILE A 19 -11.01 2.42 -13.94
C ILE A 19 -11.23 1.65 -15.24
N ASP A 20 -11.45 0.35 -15.17
CA ASP A 20 -11.71 -0.50 -16.35
C ASP A 20 -12.98 -0.05 -17.09
N LEU A 21 -14.02 0.40 -16.36
CA LEU A 21 -15.23 0.98 -16.95
C LEU A 21 -14.89 2.25 -17.75
N LEU A 22 -14.12 3.17 -17.18
CA LEU A 22 -13.72 4.41 -17.87
C LEU A 22 -12.93 4.13 -19.14
N LEU A 23 -12.01 3.18 -19.09
CA LEU A 23 -11.17 2.80 -20.22
C LEU A 23 -11.97 2.07 -21.30
N SER A 24 -12.93 1.22 -20.90
CA SER A 24 -13.89 0.59 -21.82
C SER A 24 -14.70 1.62 -22.59
N GLU A 25 -15.28 2.61 -21.90
CA GLU A 25 -16.04 3.67 -22.58
C GLU A 25 -15.15 4.54 -23.46
N ALA A 26 -13.92 4.85 -23.03
CA ALA A 26 -12.95 5.57 -23.85
C ALA A 26 -12.65 4.83 -25.16
N GLY A 27 -12.37 3.53 -25.11
CA GLY A 27 -12.07 2.73 -26.30
C GLY A 27 -13.22 2.68 -27.32
N ARG A 28 -14.48 2.76 -26.88
CA ARG A 28 -15.65 2.77 -27.79
C ARG A 28 -15.77 4.03 -28.61
N ILE A 29 -15.27 5.15 -28.11
CA ILE A 29 -15.43 6.48 -28.71
C ILE A 29 -14.14 7.02 -29.32
N GLU A 30 -13.06 6.24 -29.31
CA GLU A 30 -11.71 6.67 -29.72
C GLU A 30 -11.71 7.31 -31.12
N HIS A 31 -12.47 6.74 -32.06
CA HIS A 31 -12.55 7.21 -33.44
C HIS A 31 -13.71 8.19 -33.70
N ASP A 32 -14.67 8.27 -32.78
CA ASP A 32 -15.90 9.06 -32.94
C ASP A 32 -15.81 10.43 -32.25
N ASN A 33 -15.11 10.51 -31.12
CA ASN A 33 -14.97 11.73 -30.33
C ASN A 33 -13.64 11.76 -29.56
N THR A 34 -12.59 12.21 -30.24
CA THR A 34 -11.24 12.32 -29.67
C THR A 34 -11.19 13.19 -28.41
N GLN A 35 -12.00 14.24 -28.32
CA GLN A 35 -12.02 15.12 -27.15
C GLN A 35 -12.56 14.39 -25.90
N LEU A 36 -13.63 13.62 -26.07
CA LEU A 36 -14.20 12.82 -24.99
C LEU A 36 -13.30 11.63 -24.63
N TYR A 37 -12.70 10.97 -25.62
CA TYR A 37 -11.67 9.95 -25.41
C TYR A 37 -10.54 10.47 -24.51
N ASP A 38 -9.96 11.61 -24.90
CA ASP A 38 -8.85 12.23 -24.16
C ASP A 38 -9.26 12.62 -22.72
N ALA A 39 -10.50 13.11 -22.54
CA ALA A 39 -11.03 13.45 -21.23
C ALA A 39 -11.19 12.22 -20.32
N LEU A 40 -11.71 11.11 -20.86
CA LEU A 40 -11.87 9.86 -20.10
C LEU A 40 -10.52 9.24 -19.73
N CYS A 41 -9.54 9.24 -20.64
CA CYS A 41 -8.19 8.76 -20.34
C CYS A 41 -7.49 9.61 -19.27
N ARG A 42 -7.62 10.94 -19.32
CA ARG A 42 -7.11 11.81 -18.25
C ARG A 42 -7.80 11.54 -16.91
N ALA A 43 -9.11 11.34 -16.91
CA ALA A 43 -9.85 10.99 -15.71
C ALA A 43 -9.38 9.65 -15.13
N ALA A 44 -9.20 8.61 -15.96
CA ALA A 44 -8.68 7.32 -15.55
C ALA A 44 -7.30 7.44 -14.88
N MET A 45 -6.38 8.24 -15.43
CA MET A 45 -5.06 8.46 -14.82
C MET A 45 -5.13 9.15 -13.46
N VAL A 46 -6.05 10.10 -13.29
CA VAL A 46 -6.32 10.73 -11.99
C VAL A 46 -6.86 9.70 -11.00
N PHE A 47 -7.80 8.84 -11.43
CA PHE A 47 -8.36 7.77 -10.61
C PHE A 47 -7.33 6.72 -10.20
N VAL A 48 -6.40 6.32 -11.09
CA VAL A 48 -5.28 5.43 -10.72
C VAL A 48 -4.56 5.95 -9.49
N SER A 49 -4.16 7.22 -9.50
CA SER A 49 -3.41 7.82 -8.39
C SER A 49 -4.27 7.97 -7.13
N ALA A 50 -5.53 8.36 -7.27
CA ALA A 50 -6.45 8.53 -6.16
C ALA A 50 -6.82 7.19 -5.50
N HIS A 51 -7.08 6.15 -6.30
CA HIS A 51 -7.36 4.81 -5.82
C HIS A 51 -6.13 4.15 -5.21
N PHE A 52 -4.93 4.40 -5.76
CA PHE A 52 -3.70 3.96 -5.11
C PHE A 52 -3.55 4.60 -3.72
N GLU A 53 -3.67 5.93 -3.61
CA GLU A 53 -3.64 6.60 -2.30
C GLU A 53 -4.71 6.09 -1.33
N GLY A 54 -5.96 5.96 -1.80
CA GLY A 54 -7.08 5.43 -1.01
C GLY A 54 -6.84 3.99 -0.54
N SER A 55 -6.25 3.15 -1.40
CA SER A 55 -5.92 1.77 -1.04
C SER A 55 -4.90 1.68 0.10
N ILE A 56 -3.89 2.54 0.12
CA ILE A 56 -2.90 2.58 1.22
C ILE A 56 -3.54 3.04 2.53
N LYS A 57 -4.40 4.06 2.47
CA LYS A 57 -5.15 4.54 3.65
C LYS A 57 -6.06 3.46 4.23
N SER A 58 -6.83 2.80 3.36
CA SER A 58 -7.72 1.70 3.75
C SER A 58 -6.95 0.46 4.23
N LEU A 59 -5.78 0.16 3.65
CA LEU A 59 -4.91 -0.94 4.08
C LEU A 59 -4.49 -0.76 5.54
N VAL A 60 -3.94 0.41 5.86
CA VAL A 60 -3.54 0.77 7.22
C VAL A 60 -4.72 0.72 8.18
N LYS A 61 -5.86 1.30 7.78
CA LYS A 61 -7.09 1.29 8.58
C LYS A 61 -7.51 -0.14 8.92
N TYR A 62 -7.71 -0.98 7.90
CA TYR A 62 -8.23 -2.32 8.12
C TYR A 62 -7.26 -3.23 8.86
N LEU A 63 -5.94 -3.04 8.70
CA LEU A 63 -4.95 -3.79 9.49
C LEU A 63 -5.10 -3.46 10.98
N ILE A 64 -5.23 -2.17 11.31
CA ILE A 64 -5.42 -1.71 12.69
C ILE A 64 -6.81 -2.10 13.24
N ASP A 65 -7.85 -2.05 12.41
CA ASP A 65 -9.20 -2.50 12.78
C ASP A 65 -9.19 -3.98 13.17
N ASP A 66 -8.49 -4.85 12.42
CA ASP A 66 -8.33 -6.26 12.77
C ASP A 66 -7.59 -6.45 14.09
N PHE A 67 -6.50 -5.69 14.34
CA PHE A 67 -5.87 -5.71 15.67
C PHE A 67 -6.83 -5.33 16.77
N ASN A 68 -7.54 -4.22 16.61
CA ASN A 68 -8.52 -3.74 17.59
C ASN A 68 -9.64 -4.76 17.83
N GLN A 69 -10.09 -5.46 16.78
CA GLN A 69 -11.16 -6.43 16.86
C GLN A 69 -10.74 -7.74 17.55
N PHE A 70 -9.54 -8.26 17.26
CA PHE A 70 -9.15 -9.61 17.65
C PHE A 70 -8.17 -9.69 18.82
N ARG A 71 -7.37 -8.64 19.07
CA ARG A 71 -6.26 -8.67 20.04
C ARG A 71 -6.18 -7.44 20.96
N GLY A 72 -6.67 -6.29 20.50
CA GLY A 72 -6.45 -5.02 21.15
C GLY A 72 -4.98 -4.62 21.24
N ILE A 73 -4.70 -3.52 21.95
CA ILE A 73 -3.34 -2.97 22.07
C ILE A 73 -2.38 -3.89 22.84
N ALA A 74 -2.89 -4.72 23.76
CA ALA A 74 -2.06 -5.58 24.61
C ALA A 74 -1.26 -6.60 23.80
N ASP A 75 -1.92 -7.25 22.85
CA ASP A 75 -1.37 -8.36 22.06
C ASP A 75 -0.93 -7.93 20.64
N THR A 76 -0.76 -6.62 20.45
CA THR A 76 -0.22 -6.02 19.23
C THR A 76 1.33 -6.07 19.24
N PRO A 77 2.00 -6.35 18.12
CA PRO A 77 3.47 -6.36 18.04
C PRO A 77 4.11 -5.10 18.63
N ASP A 78 5.23 -5.27 19.33
CA ASP A 78 5.90 -4.20 20.08
C ASP A 78 6.19 -2.97 19.22
N ARG A 79 6.59 -3.15 17.95
CA ARG A 79 6.89 -2.02 17.05
C ARG A 79 5.64 -1.17 16.78
N VAL A 80 4.54 -1.82 16.41
CA VAL A 80 3.25 -1.16 16.15
C VAL A 80 2.75 -0.48 17.43
N ARG A 81 2.75 -1.20 18.55
CA ARG A 81 2.32 -0.66 19.86
C ARG A 81 3.18 0.51 20.31
N ASN A 82 4.51 0.41 20.23
CA ASN A 82 5.42 1.48 20.62
C ASN A 82 5.25 2.72 19.74
N HIS A 83 5.02 2.55 18.43
CA HIS A 83 4.72 3.68 17.54
C HIS A 83 3.45 4.41 17.97
N TYR A 84 2.37 3.68 18.30
CA TYR A 84 1.14 4.28 18.81
C TYR A 84 1.35 4.99 20.15
N LEU A 85 2.01 4.36 21.12
CA LEU A 85 2.29 4.97 22.43
C LEU A 85 3.12 6.25 22.28
N ASN A 86 4.07 6.28 21.34
CA ASN A 86 4.88 7.45 21.05
C ASN A 86 4.08 8.65 20.50
N SER A 87 2.83 8.46 20.06
CA SER A 87 1.95 9.57 19.66
C SER A 87 1.46 10.40 20.85
N PHE A 88 1.45 9.83 22.06
CA PHE A 88 1.05 10.51 23.30
C PHE A 88 2.25 11.14 24.04
N ILE A 89 3.47 10.81 23.64
CA ILE A 89 4.68 11.15 24.36
C ILE A 89 5.37 12.32 23.64
N VAL A 90 5.43 13.47 24.31
CA VAL A 90 6.18 14.65 23.84
C VAL A 90 7.43 14.79 24.71
N LEU A 91 8.60 14.56 24.12
CA LEU A 91 9.89 14.66 24.80
C LEU A 91 10.60 15.94 24.38
N GLY A 92 11.18 16.67 25.33
CA GLY A 92 11.97 17.86 25.05
C GLY A 92 13.20 17.59 24.19
N SER A 93 13.78 16.37 24.27
CA SER A 93 14.93 15.94 23.47
C SER A 93 14.56 15.42 22.08
N GLY A 94 13.29 15.07 21.85
CA GLY A 94 12.85 14.34 20.65
C GLY A 94 13.32 12.87 20.56
N ASP A 95 14.15 12.40 21.51
CA ASP A 95 14.69 11.03 21.52
C ASP A 95 13.66 10.01 22.02
N ARG A 96 13.01 9.33 21.07
CA ARG A 96 11.95 8.33 21.32
C ARG A 96 12.47 6.99 21.86
N ASP A 97 13.78 6.77 21.84
CA ASP A 97 14.42 5.56 22.35
C ASP A 97 15.06 5.76 23.74
N SER A 98 15.02 7.00 24.25
CA SER A 98 15.49 7.35 25.57
C SER A 98 14.83 6.51 26.68
N ARG A 99 15.57 6.36 27.80
CA ARG A 99 15.05 5.71 29.01
C ARG A 99 13.76 6.36 29.52
N GLU A 100 13.64 7.68 29.37
CA GLU A 100 12.43 8.42 29.72
C GLU A 100 11.23 8.00 28.85
N ALA A 101 11.42 7.92 27.53
CA ALA A 101 10.40 7.44 26.60
C ALA A 101 9.91 6.03 26.98
N GLN A 102 10.84 5.13 27.28
CA GLN A 102 10.54 3.75 27.70
C GLN A 102 9.72 3.72 29.00
N GLN A 103 10.09 4.53 30.00
CA GLN A 103 9.34 4.63 31.26
C GLN A 103 7.93 5.19 31.06
N LEU A 104 7.76 6.18 30.19
CA LEU A 104 6.44 6.73 29.85
C LEU A 104 5.57 5.70 29.14
N ARG A 105 6.13 4.93 28.19
CA ARG A 105 5.42 3.82 27.53
C ARG A 105 4.95 2.76 28.54
N GLN A 106 5.81 2.37 29.47
CA GLN A 106 5.47 1.39 30.52
C GLN A 106 4.35 1.89 31.46
N LYS A 107 4.26 3.20 31.70
CA LYS A 107 3.18 3.80 32.51
C LYS A 107 1.88 3.96 31.71
N LEU A 108 1.97 4.29 30.43
CA LEU A 108 0.81 4.54 29.57
C LEU A 108 0.09 3.26 29.17
N LEU A 109 0.85 2.20 28.83
CA LEU A 109 0.26 0.97 28.29
C LEU A 109 -0.81 0.34 29.22
N PRO A 110 -0.60 0.18 30.55
CA PRO A 110 -1.64 -0.34 31.43
C PRO A 110 -2.91 0.53 31.48
N LEU A 111 -2.77 1.85 31.34
CA LEU A 111 -3.91 2.77 31.28
C LEU A 111 -4.71 2.57 29.99
N LEU A 112 -4.05 2.40 28.85
CA LEU A 112 -4.75 2.17 27.59
C LEU A 112 -5.45 0.80 27.57
N ILE A 113 -4.79 -0.23 28.11
CA ILE A 113 -5.38 -1.58 28.25
C ILE A 113 -6.61 -1.55 29.15
N SER A 114 -6.51 -0.95 30.35
CA SER A 114 -7.62 -0.91 31.31
C SER A 114 -8.83 -0.12 30.82
N ASN A 115 -8.63 0.85 29.93
CA ASN A 115 -9.71 1.60 29.29
C ASN A 115 -10.21 0.98 27.97
N ASN A 116 -9.69 -0.19 27.57
CA ASN A 116 -9.97 -0.82 26.27
C ASN A 116 -9.82 0.17 25.10
N GLN A 117 -8.78 1.01 25.15
CA GLN A 117 -8.55 2.05 24.15
C GLN A 117 -8.17 1.40 22.81
N PRO A 118 -8.93 1.62 21.72
CA PRO A 118 -8.56 1.15 20.40
C PRO A 118 -7.36 1.95 19.88
N ILE A 119 -6.49 1.29 19.13
CA ILE A 119 -5.41 1.93 18.39
C ILE A 119 -6.04 2.82 17.30
N ASP A 120 -5.64 4.09 17.27
CA ASP A 120 -6.04 5.01 16.20
C ASP A 120 -5.15 4.80 14.98
N TYR A 121 -5.74 4.34 13.88
CA TYR A 121 -5.03 4.07 12.63
C TYR A 121 -4.45 5.35 12.00
N THR A 122 -5.01 6.54 12.30
CA THR A 122 -4.55 7.80 11.71
C THR A 122 -3.11 8.13 12.12
N VAL A 123 -2.66 7.66 13.28
CA VAL A 123 -1.27 7.75 13.77
C VAL A 123 -0.27 7.06 12.83
N TYR A 124 -0.73 6.10 12.04
CA TYR A 124 0.07 5.37 11.06
C TYR A 124 0.10 6.03 9.69
N LEU A 125 -0.79 6.99 9.43
CA LEU A 125 -0.84 7.73 8.17
C LEU A 125 0.08 8.96 8.20
N ILE A 126 0.30 9.55 7.01
CA ILE A 126 0.95 10.85 6.85
C ILE A 126 -0.03 11.74 6.11
N ASP A 127 -0.56 12.74 6.81
CA ASP A 127 -1.67 13.55 6.31
C ASP A 127 -1.32 14.37 5.07
N GLN A 128 -2.31 14.47 4.17
CA GLN A 128 -2.35 15.38 3.02
C GLN A 128 -1.16 15.28 2.04
N LYS A 129 -0.51 14.11 1.98
CA LYS A 129 0.59 13.87 1.03
C LYS A 129 0.24 12.75 0.06
N ASN A 130 0.69 12.93 -1.18
CA ASN A 130 0.65 11.88 -2.20
C ASN A 130 1.43 10.65 -1.71
N PRO A 131 1.07 9.43 -2.16
CA PRO A 131 1.74 8.20 -1.78
C PRO A 131 3.09 8.03 -2.51
N THR A 132 3.99 9.00 -2.34
CA THR A 132 5.35 8.95 -2.90
C THR A 132 6.15 7.82 -2.23
N PRO A 133 7.27 7.38 -2.84
CA PRO A 133 8.13 6.36 -2.25
C PRO A 133 8.55 6.65 -0.80
N ASP A 134 8.89 7.91 -0.48
CA ASP A 134 9.21 8.35 0.89
C ASP A 134 8.02 8.13 1.83
N ILE A 135 6.81 8.52 1.41
CA ILE A 135 5.60 8.39 2.22
C ILE A 135 5.28 6.93 2.50
N LEU A 136 5.35 6.07 1.49
CA LEU A 136 5.11 4.64 1.64
C LEU A 136 6.15 3.98 2.56
N SER A 137 7.43 4.33 2.39
CA SER A 137 8.51 3.84 3.25
C SER A 137 8.31 4.25 4.70
N ARG A 138 7.96 5.52 4.94
CA ARG A 138 7.71 6.05 6.28
C ARG A 138 6.45 5.44 6.92
N ILE A 139 5.41 5.12 6.15
CA ILE A 139 4.25 4.38 6.66
C ILE A 139 4.71 2.98 7.09
N ALA A 140 5.42 2.26 6.23
CA ALA A 140 5.87 0.89 6.50
C ALA A 140 6.84 0.79 7.69
N GLN A 141 7.70 1.79 7.89
CA GLN A 141 8.59 1.90 9.05
C GLN A 141 7.85 1.92 10.39
N LYS A 142 6.62 2.46 10.43
CA LYS A 142 5.78 2.47 11.64
C LYS A 142 5.26 1.08 12.01
N PHE A 143 5.29 0.15 11.05
CA PHE A 143 4.99 -1.27 11.26
C PHE A 143 6.24 -2.12 11.49
N GLY A 144 7.44 -1.58 11.25
CA GLY A 144 8.72 -2.27 11.45
C GLY A 144 9.50 -2.56 10.16
N ILE A 145 8.90 -2.30 9.00
CA ILE A 145 9.57 -2.58 7.73
C ILE A 145 10.55 -1.44 7.44
N SER A 146 11.86 -1.75 7.50
CA SER A 146 12.90 -0.74 7.33
C SER A 146 12.89 -0.11 5.93
N SER A 147 12.57 -0.90 4.91
CA SER A 147 12.62 -0.46 3.52
C SER A 147 11.84 -1.37 2.56
N ILE A 148 10.57 -1.01 2.29
CA ILE A 148 9.66 -1.81 1.44
C ILE A 148 10.21 -2.12 0.04
N PHE A 149 10.81 -1.14 -0.66
CA PHE A 149 11.23 -1.35 -2.04
C PHE A 149 12.47 -2.23 -2.16
N TRP A 150 13.29 -2.23 -1.12
CA TRP A 150 14.48 -3.09 -1.04
C TRP A 150 14.11 -4.53 -0.69
N GLU A 151 13.06 -4.72 0.11
CA GLU A 151 12.47 -6.06 0.32
C GLU A 151 11.93 -6.66 -0.99
N LEU A 152 11.54 -5.82 -1.96
CA LEU A 152 10.99 -6.26 -3.25
C LEU A 152 12.04 -6.32 -4.37
N GLU A 153 13.23 -5.78 -4.15
CA GLU A 153 14.23 -5.69 -5.22
C GLU A 153 14.76 -7.08 -5.60
N ASN A 154 14.95 -7.32 -6.90
CA ASN A 154 15.42 -8.58 -7.46
C ASN A 154 14.53 -9.79 -7.10
N SER A 155 13.29 -9.57 -6.68
CA SER A 155 12.35 -10.64 -6.35
C SER A 155 11.68 -11.21 -7.61
N ASP A 156 11.12 -12.43 -7.51
CA ASP A 156 10.31 -13.00 -8.61
C ASP A 156 9.14 -12.06 -8.96
N ILE A 157 8.51 -11.46 -7.95
CA ILE A 157 7.42 -10.51 -8.19
C ILE A 157 7.89 -9.26 -8.95
N GLU A 158 9.06 -8.67 -8.64
CA GLU A 158 9.62 -7.58 -9.44
C GLU A 158 9.85 -8.01 -10.89
N ALA A 159 10.50 -9.15 -11.08
CA ALA A 159 10.80 -9.70 -12.40
C ALA A 159 9.53 -9.93 -13.23
N LYS A 160 8.44 -10.39 -12.62
CA LYS A 160 7.16 -10.55 -13.31
C LYS A 160 6.46 -9.22 -13.55
N LEU A 161 6.27 -8.39 -12.52
CA LEU A 161 5.53 -7.12 -12.59
C LEU A 161 6.14 -6.13 -13.59
N PHE A 162 7.46 -6.10 -13.71
CA PHE A 162 8.17 -5.22 -14.63
C PHE A 162 8.57 -5.89 -15.95
N SER A 163 8.08 -7.11 -16.22
CA SER A 163 8.25 -7.74 -17.53
C SER A 163 7.34 -7.14 -18.60
N ASP A 164 7.80 -7.23 -19.85
CA ASP A 164 7.02 -6.87 -21.04
C ASP A 164 5.91 -7.88 -21.40
N VAL A 165 5.69 -8.90 -20.57
CA VAL A 165 4.76 -10.01 -20.83
C VAL A 165 3.49 -9.84 -19.98
N PRO A 166 2.36 -9.33 -20.55
CA PRO A 166 1.17 -9.02 -19.76
C PRO A 166 0.55 -10.24 -19.07
N SER A 167 0.58 -11.41 -19.72
CA SER A 167 0.07 -12.65 -19.14
C SER A 167 0.85 -13.07 -17.90
N ALA A 168 2.18 -12.91 -17.91
CA ALA A 168 3.03 -13.23 -16.77
C ALA A 168 2.75 -12.30 -15.58
N ARG A 169 2.56 -10.99 -15.84
CA ARG A 169 2.14 -10.03 -14.81
C ARG A 169 0.82 -10.43 -14.17
N ARG A 170 -0.22 -10.63 -14.99
CA ARG A 170 -1.58 -10.94 -14.51
C ARG A 170 -1.63 -12.26 -13.76
N GLN A 171 -0.91 -13.27 -14.24
CA GLN A 171 -0.78 -14.55 -13.54
C GLN A 171 -0.15 -14.35 -12.15
N LYS A 172 0.93 -13.55 -12.06
CA LYS A 172 1.57 -13.28 -10.76
C LYS A 172 0.66 -12.52 -9.80
N ILE A 173 -0.06 -11.51 -10.29
CA ILE A 173 -1.03 -10.74 -9.49
C ILE A 173 -2.13 -11.67 -8.95
N GLN A 174 -2.67 -12.55 -9.80
CA GLN A 174 -3.71 -13.49 -9.41
C GLN A 174 -3.21 -14.53 -8.40
N GLU A 175 -1.97 -15.02 -8.56
CA GLU A 175 -1.32 -15.92 -7.61
C GLU A 175 -1.25 -15.29 -6.21
N ILE A 176 -0.73 -14.05 -6.12
CA ILE A 176 -0.59 -13.32 -4.85
C ILE A 176 -1.97 -13.05 -4.25
N ARG A 177 -2.93 -12.58 -5.05
CA ARG A 177 -4.29 -12.29 -4.58
C ARG A 177 -4.95 -13.54 -4.00
N SER A 178 -4.83 -14.68 -4.66
CA SER A 178 -5.42 -15.94 -4.19
C SER A 178 -4.83 -16.40 -2.87
N LEU A 179 -3.50 -16.24 -2.69
CA LEU A 179 -2.84 -16.54 -1.43
C LEU A 179 -3.27 -15.56 -0.32
N LEU A 180 -3.34 -14.27 -0.61
CA LEU A 180 -3.81 -13.26 0.34
C LEU A 180 -5.24 -13.53 0.80
N GLN A 181 -6.14 -13.94 -0.10
CA GLN A 181 -7.50 -14.33 0.30
C GLN A 181 -7.54 -15.47 1.32
N ILE A 182 -6.66 -16.47 1.15
CA ILE A 182 -6.57 -17.60 2.09
C ILE A 182 -5.94 -17.12 3.40
N ASN A 183 -4.81 -16.43 3.30
CA ASN A 183 -3.95 -16.11 4.44
C ASN A 183 -4.47 -14.95 5.30
N CYS A 184 -5.28 -14.07 4.72
CA CYS A 184 -5.92 -12.98 5.43
C CYS A 184 -7.36 -13.32 5.85
N ALA A 185 -7.91 -14.49 5.52
CA ALA A 185 -9.31 -14.85 5.86
C ALA A 185 -9.58 -14.90 7.36
N ASN A 186 -8.56 -15.21 8.16
CA ASN A 186 -8.65 -15.32 9.61
C ASN A 186 -7.51 -14.55 10.28
N PHE A 187 -7.73 -14.17 11.53
CA PHE A 187 -6.73 -13.51 12.35
C PHE A 187 -6.27 -14.43 13.49
N PRO A 188 -4.95 -14.54 13.79
CA PRO A 188 -3.83 -13.87 13.12
C PRO A 188 -3.64 -14.35 11.68
N TYR A 189 -3.12 -13.46 10.83
CA TYR A 189 -2.83 -13.80 9.44
C TYR A 189 -1.72 -14.86 9.34
N THR A 190 -1.79 -15.68 8.30
CA THR A 190 -0.74 -16.65 7.98
C THR A 190 0.25 -16.07 6.97
N ASP A 191 1.48 -16.62 7.00
CA ASP A 191 2.57 -16.12 6.16
C ASP A 191 2.27 -16.28 4.66
N SER A 192 2.42 -15.18 3.92
CA SER A 192 2.30 -15.11 2.46
C SER A 192 3.64 -14.83 1.77
N SER A 193 4.74 -14.73 2.52
CA SER A 193 6.03 -14.21 2.04
C SER A 193 6.66 -15.03 0.90
N SER A 194 6.36 -16.34 0.86
CA SER A 194 6.91 -17.26 -0.14
C SER A 194 6.53 -16.88 -1.58
N VAL A 195 5.35 -16.29 -1.79
CA VAL A 195 4.89 -15.86 -3.13
C VAL A 195 5.77 -14.77 -3.72
N MET A 196 6.44 -13.99 -2.89
CA MET A 196 7.24 -12.86 -3.33
C MET A 196 8.52 -13.32 -4.02
N GLY A 197 9.02 -14.53 -3.70
CA GLY A 197 10.27 -15.04 -4.25
C GLY A 197 11.45 -14.11 -3.97
N ARG A 198 11.53 -13.56 -2.75
CA ARG A 198 12.60 -12.64 -2.35
C ARG A 198 13.95 -13.33 -2.33
N HIS A 199 14.98 -12.61 -2.73
CA HIS A 199 16.37 -13.03 -2.64
C HIS A 199 17.11 -12.19 -1.60
N LYS A 200 18.29 -12.65 -1.16
CA LYS A 200 19.09 -11.87 -0.21
C LYS A 200 19.40 -10.50 -0.82
N PRO A 201 19.18 -9.39 -0.08
CA PRO A 201 19.44 -8.07 -0.59
C PRO A 201 20.90 -7.94 -1.03
N GLN A 202 21.12 -7.48 -2.27
CA GLN A 202 22.44 -7.07 -2.72
C GLN A 202 22.81 -5.72 -2.09
N LYS A 203 24.06 -5.27 -2.26
CA LYS A 203 24.49 -3.95 -1.74
C LYS A 203 23.48 -2.86 -2.16
N LYS A 204 23.12 -1.98 -1.23
CA LYS A 204 22.28 -0.81 -1.50
C LYS A 204 22.79 -0.06 -2.74
N SER A 205 22.02 -0.11 -3.81
CA SER A 205 22.11 0.72 -5.00
C SER A 205 21.29 2.01 -4.81
N ASN A 206 21.25 2.85 -5.84
CA ASN A 206 20.31 3.96 -5.96
C ASN A 206 18.85 3.44 -6.06
N ARG A 207 17.89 4.38 -6.23
CA ARG A 207 16.43 4.14 -6.38
C ARG A 207 16.10 2.84 -7.12
N THR A 208 15.11 2.11 -6.59
CA THR A 208 14.60 0.90 -7.24
C THR A 208 13.61 1.24 -8.37
N ILE A 209 13.32 0.24 -9.23
CA ILE A 209 12.33 0.38 -10.30
C ILE A 209 10.92 0.67 -9.77
N TYR A 210 10.59 0.21 -8.57
CA TYR A 210 9.32 0.53 -7.92
C TYR A 210 9.23 2.03 -7.59
N GLU A 211 10.31 2.59 -7.06
CA GLU A 211 10.35 4.01 -6.71
C GLU A 211 10.20 4.88 -7.96
N GLU A 212 10.89 4.54 -9.04
CA GLU A 212 10.75 5.20 -10.35
C GLU A 212 9.33 5.10 -10.91
N PHE A 213 8.73 3.90 -10.83
CA PHE A 213 7.37 3.67 -11.30
C PHE A 213 6.33 4.51 -10.55
N ILE A 214 6.43 4.60 -9.22
CA ILE A 214 5.49 5.38 -8.40
C ILE A 214 5.60 6.86 -8.74
N ASP A 215 6.82 7.41 -8.81
CA ASP A 215 6.99 8.83 -9.15
C ASP A 215 6.46 9.15 -10.55
N ASN A 216 6.72 8.29 -11.54
CA ASN A 216 6.18 8.47 -12.89
C ASN A 216 4.65 8.39 -12.93
N THR A 217 4.06 7.52 -12.12
CA THR A 217 2.60 7.40 -11.98
C THR A 217 2.01 8.66 -11.36
N LEU A 218 2.59 9.17 -10.27
CA LEU A 218 2.13 10.37 -9.58
C LEU A 218 2.36 11.65 -10.40
N LYS A 219 3.47 11.71 -11.16
CA LYS A 219 3.75 12.81 -12.08
C LYS A 219 2.67 12.92 -13.16
N GLY A 220 2.19 11.80 -13.68
CA GLY A 220 1.09 11.79 -14.66
C GLY A 220 -0.18 12.51 -14.15
N ARG A 221 -0.57 12.28 -12.89
CA ARG A 221 -1.67 13.02 -12.26
C ARG A 221 -1.35 14.52 -12.16
N HIS A 222 -0.15 14.86 -11.70
CA HIS A 222 0.26 16.27 -11.52
C HIS A 222 0.21 17.04 -12.85
N ASP A 223 0.77 16.47 -13.90
CA ASP A 223 0.81 17.08 -15.24
C ASP A 223 -0.59 17.28 -15.82
N ILE A 224 -1.52 16.35 -15.57
CA ILE A 224 -2.93 16.48 -15.94
C ILE A 224 -3.64 17.56 -15.12
N ALA A 225 -3.48 17.53 -13.79
CA ALA A 225 -4.16 18.45 -12.88
C ALA A 225 -3.74 19.92 -13.10
N HIS A 226 -2.50 20.15 -13.53
CA HIS A 226 -1.99 21.49 -13.85
C HIS A 226 -2.18 21.89 -15.33
N GLY A 227 -2.81 21.05 -16.16
CA GLY A 227 -3.09 21.35 -17.56
C GLY A 227 -1.86 21.31 -18.47
N THR A 228 -0.74 20.73 -18.01
CA THR A 228 0.47 20.53 -18.81
C THR A 228 0.23 19.52 -19.93
N ILE A 229 -0.67 18.54 -19.70
CA ILE A 229 -1.06 17.51 -20.67
C ILE A 229 -2.55 17.66 -21.00
N MET A 230 -2.84 18.17 -22.21
CA MET A 230 -4.20 18.38 -22.71
C MET A 230 -4.64 17.35 -23.77
N ASN A 231 -3.70 16.61 -24.36
CA ASN A 231 -3.96 15.47 -25.26
C ASN A 231 -3.55 14.18 -24.54
N ASN A 232 -4.25 13.06 -24.76
CA ASN A 232 -3.90 11.81 -24.09
C ASN A 232 -2.52 11.29 -24.56
N PRO A 233 -1.52 11.18 -23.66
CA PRO A 233 -0.21 10.66 -24.04
C PRO A 233 -0.11 9.13 -23.93
N ARG A 234 -1.19 8.45 -23.49
CA ARG A 234 -1.18 7.04 -23.13
C ARG A 234 -2.14 6.22 -23.98
N THR A 235 -1.65 5.08 -24.42
CA THR A 235 -2.42 4.05 -25.10
C THR A 235 -3.21 3.21 -24.09
N PRO A 236 -4.27 2.48 -24.51
CA PRO A 236 -4.93 1.49 -23.66
C PRO A 236 -3.96 0.49 -23.02
N ARG A 237 -2.89 0.12 -23.75
CA ARG A 237 -1.83 -0.76 -23.24
C ARG A 237 -1.08 -0.16 -22.05
N ASP A 238 -0.83 1.15 -22.06
CA ASP A 238 -0.15 1.84 -20.95
C ASP A 238 -1.00 1.82 -19.68
N PHE A 239 -2.33 1.96 -19.82
CA PHE A 239 -3.25 1.86 -18.69
C PHE A 239 -3.32 0.44 -18.12
N ASP A 240 -3.36 -0.57 -19.00
CA ASP A 240 -3.28 -1.98 -18.60
C ASP A 240 -2.01 -2.27 -17.80
N GLU A 241 -0.87 -1.74 -18.26
CA GLU A 241 0.41 -1.93 -17.58
C GLU A 241 0.47 -1.20 -16.24
N ILE A 242 -0.03 0.04 -16.18
CA ILE A 242 -0.13 0.79 -14.92
C ILE A 242 -1.04 0.08 -13.93
N ARG A 243 -2.23 -0.38 -14.35
CA ARG A 243 -3.15 -1.15 -13.51
C ARG A 243 -2.44 -2.34 -12.90
N ASP A 244 -1.86 -3.19 -13.75
CA ASP A 244 -1.23 -4.43 -13.32
C ASP A 244 -0.09 -4.14 -12.31
N LYS A 245 0.75 -3.12 -12.58
CA LYS A 245 1.88 -2.76 -11.71
C LYS A 245 1.43 -2.14 -10.39
N VAL A 246 0.43 -1.24 -10.39
CA VAL A 246 -0.10 -0.65 -9.14
C VAL A 246 -0.80 -1.73 -8.30
N GLN A 247 -1.61 -2.59 -8.92
CA GLN A 247 -2.29 -3.66 -8.22
C GLN A 247 -1.30 -4.67 -7.63
N GLY A 248 -0.28 -5.05 -8.40
CA GLY A 248 0.83 -5.85 -7.91
C GLY A 248 1.49 -5.23 -6.68
N LEU A 249 1.81 -3.94 -6.74
CA LEU A 249 2.40 -3.21 -5.61
C LEU A 249 1.48 -3.16 -4.38
N GLN A 250 0.17 -2.94 -4.57
CA GLN A 250 -0.82 -2.97 -3.47
C GLN A 250 -0.75 -4.31 -2.73
N TYR A 251 -0.76 -5.42 -3.46
CA TYR A 251 -0.68 -6.76 -2.88
C TYR A 251 0.69 -7.05 -2.25
N SER A 252 1.79 -6.60 -2.86
CA SER A 252 3.13 -6.68 -2.27
C SER A 252 3.19 -6.02 -0.90
N LEU A 253 2.61 -4.82 -0.77
CA LEU A 253 2.60 -4.08 0.49
C LEU A 253 1.79 -4.81 1.56
N LEU A 254 0.64 -5.40 1.20
CA LEU A 254 -0.13 -6.22 2.13
C LEU A 254 0.68 -7.44 2.59
N VAL A 255 1.35 -8.16 1.69
CA VAL A 255 2.20 -9.31 2.06
C VAL A 255 3.27 -8.88 3.07
N LEU A 256 4.04 -7.82 2.77
CA LEU A 256 5.10 -7.35 3.66
C LEU A 256 4.58 -6.92 5.04
N LEU A 257 3.45 -6.23 5.08
CA LEU A 257 2.84 -5.80 6.34
C LEU A 257 2.34 -7.00 7.15
N THR A 258 1.62 -7.93 6.53
CA THR A 258 1.12 -9.12 7.24
C THR A 258 2.23 -10.03 7.73
N GLU A 259 3.35 -10.14 7.01
CA GLU A 259 4.51 -10.91 7.42
C GLU A 259 5.17 -10.33 8.68
N GLU A 260 5.47 -9.02 8.69
CA GLU A 260 6.08 -8.35 9.85
C GLU A 260 5.18 -8.47 11.09
N LEU A 261 3.85 -8.53 10.88
CA LEU A 261 2.87 -8.70 11.95
C LEU A 261 2.70 -10.16 12.41
N ALA A 262 2.98 -11.14 11.56
CA ALA A 262 2.90 -12.57 11.89
C ALA A 262 4.19 -13.11 12.52
N GLY A 263 5.35 -12.53 12.19
CA GLY A 263 6.67 -12.91 12.70
C GLY A 263 7.09 -12.24 14.02
N GLY A 264 6.25 -11.35 14.56
CA GLY A 264 6.47 -10.63 15.82
C GLY A 264 5.95 -11.33 17.07
#